data_AF-A0A1E5QWJ1-F1
#
_entry.id   AF-A0A1E5QWJ1-F1
#
_cell.length_a   1.000
_cell.length_b   1.000
_cell.length_c   1.000
_cell.angle_alpha   90.00
_cell.angle_beta   90.00
_cell.angle_gamma   90.00
#
_symmetry.space_group_name_H-M   'P 1'
#
loop_
_entity.id
_entity.type
_entity.pdbx_description
1 polymer ?
#
loop_
_entity_poly.entity_id
_entity_poly.type
_entity_poly.pdbx_seq_one_letter_code
_entity_poly.pdbx_strand_id
1 'polypeptide(L)'
;MLNKNFDVNSLKNSLSELLSAIHNQEEVTLTRDGVPFAKVLPFPSPDENVTTDYKSKGLKPRSPGGWDGKIWIADDFNDDSPEINAMFYGEDE
;
A
#
# COMPACT_ATOMS: atom_id res chain seq x y z
N MET A 1 12.44 18.60 -1.86
CA MET A 1 12.88 17.66 -2.90
C MET A 1 13.33 18.49 -4.08
N LEU A 2 14.53 18.25 -4.60
CA LEU A 2 15.05 18.99 -5.75
C LEU A 2 14.37 18.43 -7.00
N ASN A 3 13.41 19.13 -7.57
CA ASN A 3 12.73 18.68 -8.79
C ASN A 3 13.64 18.98 -9.98
N LYS A 4 14.24 17.95 -10.59
CA LYS A 4 14.99 18.10 -11.85
C LYS A 4 14.03 18.21 -13.01
N ASN A 5 14.26 19.22 -13.86
CA ASN A 5 13.46 19.48 -15.05
C ASN A 5 14.34 19.33 -16.28
N PHE A 6 13.87 18.59 -17.28
CA PHE A 6 14.55 18.46 -18.58
C PHE A 6 13.62 18.86 -19.72
N ASP A 7 14.11 19.69 -20.63
CA ASP A 7 13.38 20.00 -21.86
C ASP A 7 13.61 18.92 -22.92
N VAL A 8 12.51 18.36 -23.43
CA VAL A 8 12.48 17.31 -24.45
C VAL A 8 13.28 17.69 -25.70
N ASN A 9 13.29 18.96 -26.10
CA ASN A 9 14.01 19.42 -27.28
C ASN A 9 15.54 19.35 -27.08
N SER A 10 16.00 19.47 -25.84
CA SER A 10 17.41 19.43 -25.45
C SER A 10 17.92 18.03 -25.06
N LEU A 11 17.01 17.05 -24.89
CA LEU A 11 17.32 15.74 -24.31
C LEU A 11 18.41 14.95 -25.04
N LYS A 12 18.60 15.17 -26.35
CA LYS A 12 19.67 14.49 -27.09
C LYS A 12 21.06 14.74 -26.50
N ASN A 13 21.27 15.94 -25.93
CA ASN A 13 22.56 16.33 -25.35
C ASN A 13 22.64 16.00 -23.85
N SER A 14 21.51 15.95 -23.15
CA SER A 14 21.41 15.71 -21.71
C SER A 14 20.89 14.31 -21.36
N LEU A 15 20.86 13.37 -22.32
CA LEU A 15 20.35 12.01 -22.14
C LEU A 15 21.09 11.25 -21.04
N SER A 16 22.42 11.39 -20.98
CA SER A 16 23.24 10.74 -19.96
C SER A 16 22.88 11.22 -18.55
N GLU A 17 22.64 12.52 -18.38
CA GLU A 17 22.25 13.11 -17.11
C GLU A 17 20.84 12.68 -16.69
N LEU A 18 19.91 12.61 -17.65
CA LEU A 18 18.57 12.08 -17.41
C LEU A 18 18.62 10.62 -16.93
N LEU A 19 19.40 9.76 -17.60
CA LEU A 19 19.52 8.35 -17.22
C LEU A 19 20.16 8.19 -15.83
N SER A 20 21.14 9.04 -15.49
CA SER A 20 21.73 9.09 -14.15
C SER A 20 20.70 9.48 -13.09
N ALA A 21 19.88 10.50 -13.35
CA ALA A 21 18.80 10.91 -12.46
C ALA A 21 17.77 9.78 -12.25
N ILE A 22 17.39 9.08 -13.32
CA ILE A 22 16.48 7.92 -13.25
C ILE A 22 17.09 6.77 -12.46
N HIS A 23 18.37 6.45 -12.70
CA HIS A 23 19.10 5.40 -11.99
C HIS A 23 19.16 5.69 -10.47
N ASN A 24 19.35 6.95 -10.10
CA ASN A 24 19.38 7.39 -8.70
C ASN A 24 17.99 7.53 -8.07
N GLN A 25 16.95 7.06 -8.74
CA GLN A 25 15.56 7.11 -8.29
C GLN A 25 15.04 8.54 -8.02
N GLU A 26 15.57 9.53 -8.73
CA GLU A 26 15.15 10.93 -8.60
C GLU A 26 13.83 11.17 -9.37
N GLU A 27 12.96 12.03 -8.82
CA GLU A 27 11.79 12.49 -9.55
C GLU A 27 12.18 13.51 -10.62
N VAL A 28 11.85 13.22 -11.87
CA VAL A 28 12.18 14.08 -13.01
C VAL A 28 10.92 14.54 -13.74
N THR A 29 10.82 15.83 -14.02
CA THR A 29 9.77 16.39 -14.86
C THR A 29 10.30 16.67 -16.26
N LEU A 30 9.62 16.15 -17.28
CA LEU A 30 9.90 16.43 -18.68
C LEU A 30 9.01 17.57 -19.16
N THR A 31 9.64 18.62 -19.68
CA THR A 31 8.97 19.78 -20.24
C THR A 31 9.16 19.81 -21.76
N ARG A 32 8.22 20.44 -22.48
CA ARG A 32 8.37 20.78 -23.89
C ARG A 32 8.03 22.26 -24.02
N ASP A 33 8.98 23.07 -24.46
CA ASP A 33 8.83 24.52 -24.59
C ASP A 33 8.35 25.19 -23.28
N GLY A 34 8.92 24.74 -22.15
CA GLY A 34 8.57 25.23 -20.81
C GLY A 34 7.26 24.67 -20.23
N VAL A 35 6.50 23.87 -20.98
CA VAL A 35 5.26 23.24 -20.49
C VAL A 35 5.54 21.83 -19.98
N PRO A 36 5.21 21.49 -18.71
CA PRO A 36 5.30 20.13 -18.20
C PRO A 36 4.42 19.17 -18.99
N PHE A 37 5.00 18.10 -19.52
CA PHE A 37 4.29 17.13 -20.36
C PHE A 37 4.26 15.72 -19.73
N ALA A 38 5.33 15.32 -19.05
CA ALA A 38 5.44 14.00 -18.44
C ALA A 38 6.27 14.05 -17.15
N LYS A 39 6.07 13.06 -16.29
CA LYS A 39 6.87 12.85 -15.09
C LYS A 39 7.47 11.46 -15.14
N VAL A 40 8.78 11.37 -14.92
CA VAL A 40 9.47 10.09 -14.75
C VAL A 40 9.56 9.83 -13.25
N LEU A 41 8.95 8.72 -12.83
CA LEU A 41 8.99 8.25 -11.45
C LEU A 41 9.96 7.06 -11.37
N PRO A 42 10.68 6.91 -10.25
CA PRO A 42 11.49 5.73 -10.02
C PRO A 42 10.64 4.47 -10.12
N PHE A 43 11.15 3.48 -10.84
CA PHE A 43 10.53 2.15 -10.88
C PHE A 43 11.07 1.34 -9.69
N PRO A 44 10.19 0.86 -8.79
CA PRO A 44 10.62 0.00 -7.70
C PRO A 44 11.25 -1.28 -8.24
N SER A 45 12.45 -1.63 -7.76
CA SER A 45 13.16 -2.85 -8.18
C SER A 45 12.38 -4.10 -7.73
N PRO A 46 12.28 -5.17 -8.55
CA PRO A 46 11.56 -6.39 -8.17
C PRO A 46 12.04 -7.08 -6.89
N ASP A 47 13.25 -6.78 -6.42
CA ASP A 47 13.85 -7.36 -5.21
C ASP A 47 13.21 -6.87 -3.89
N GLU A 48 12.24 -5.94 -3.97
CA GLU A 48 11.47 -5.49 -2.81
C GLU A 48 10.21 -6.34 -2.54
N ASN A 49 10.29 -7.67 -2.55
CA ASN A 49 9.20 -8.57 -2.11
C ASN A 49 7.79 -8.12 -2.61
N VAL A 50 7.65 -7.93 -3.92
CA VAL A 50 6.36 -7.60 -4.53
C VAL A 50 5.51 -8.85 -4.59
N THR A 51 4.72 -9.07 -3.54
CA THR A 51 3.60 -10.01 -3.54
C THR A 51 2.46 -9.43 -4.37
N THR A 52 1.85 -10.30 -5.16
CA THR A 52 1.09 -10.02 -6.38
C THR A 52 -0.35 -9.57 -6.13
N ASP A 53 -0.55 -8.29 -5.81
CA ASP A 53 -1.90 -7.73 -5.68
C ASP A 53 -1.96 -6.33 -6.33
N TYR A 54 -2.79 -6.26 -7.36
CA TYR A 54 -3.02 -5.23 -8.36
C TYR A 54 -3.10 -3.78 -7.81
N LYS A 55 -2.36 -2.87 -8.43
CA LYS A 55 -2.37 -1.40 -8.26
C LYS A 55 -1.80 -0.89 -6.92
N SER A 56 -0.72 -0.13 -7.07
CA SER A 56 -0.21 0.94 -6.19
C SER A 56 0.83 0.57 -5.12
N LYS A 57 2.05 1.05 -5.38
CA LYS A 57 3.02 1.57 -4.39
C LYS A 57 3.21 0.76 -3.12
N GLY A 58 4.03 -0.30 -3.12
CA GLY A 58 4.78 -0.76 -1.94
C GLY A 58 4.06 -0.75 -0.58
N LEU A 59 2.73 -0.95 -0.54
CA LEU A 59 1.96 -0.91 0.69
C LEU A 59 2.04 -2.30 1.29
N LYS A 60 2.75 -2.44 2.41
CA LYS A 60 2.78 -3.69 3.15
C LYS A 60 1.35 -4.13 3.48
N PRO A 61 1.03 -5.44 3.40
CA PRO A 61 -0.24 -5.97 3.89
C PRO A 61 -0.51 -5.47 5.31
N ARG A 62 -1.75 -5.05 5.58
CA ARG A 62 -2.13 -4.60 6.92
C ARG A 62 -2.08 -5.80 7.86
N SER A 63 -1.42 -5.65 9.01
CA SER A 63 -1.57 -6.61 10.09
C SER A 63 -2.94 -6.39 10.75
N PRO A 64 -3.78 -7.42 10.89
CA PRO A 64 -4.97 -7.32 11.73
C PRO A 64 -4.55 -6.86 13.13
N GLY A 65 -5.24 -5.85 13.67
CA GLY A 65 -5.07 -5.48 15.07
C GLY A 65 -5.79 -6.52 15.93
N GLY A 66 -5.07 -7.17 16.84
CA GLY A 66 -5.67 -7.97 17.90
C GLY A 66 -6.01 -7.09 19.10
N TRP A 67 -7.18 -7.27 19.69
CA TRP A 67 -7.51 -6.70 21.01
C TRP A 67 -7.05 -7.66 22.12
N ASP A 68 -5.87 -8.24 21.96
CA ASP A 68 -5.33 -9.22 22.89
C ASP A 68 -5.19 -8.61 24.28
N GLY A 69 -5.72 -9.31 25.29
CA GLY A 69 -5.81 -8.83 26.67
C GLY A 69 -6.71 -7.60 26.92
N LYS A 70 -7.39 -7.07 25.89
CA LYS A 70 -8.33 -5.92 26.02
C LYS A 70 -9.79 -6.33 25.99
N ILE A 71 -10.07 -7.58 25.67
CA ILE A 71 -11.41 -8.17 25.74
C ILE A 71 -11.47 -9.01 27.01
N TRP A 72 -12.41 -8.70 27.88
CA TRP A 72 -12.77 -9.57 28.99
C TRP A 72 -13.97 -10.41 28.57
N ILE A 73 -13.84 -11.72 28.71
CA ILE A 73 -14.90 -12.70 28.47
C ILE A 73 -15.18 -13.34 29.83
N ALA A 74 -16.45 -13.47 30.20
CA ALA A 74 -16.84 -14.14 31.44
C ALA A 74 -16.53 -15.64 31.36
N ASP A 75 -16.27 -16.27 32.51
CA ASP A 75 -15.87 -17.68 32.57
C ASP A 75 -16.97 -18.62 32.02
N ASP A 76 -18.22 -18.19 32.09
CA ASP A 76 -19.43 -18.91 31.67
C ASP A 76 -19.88 -18.57 30.23
N PHE A 77 -19.06 -17.86 29.44
CA PHE A 77 -19.49 -17.38 28.12
C PHE A 77 -19.93 -18.48 27.14
N ASN A 78 -19.33 -19.68 27.25
CA ASN A 78 -19.68 -20.82 26.43
C ASN A 78 -20.70 -21.75 27.10
N ASP A 79 -21.17 -21.42 28.29
CA ASP A 79 -22.14 -22.23 29.01
C ASP A 79 -23.53 -22.03 28.41
N ASP A 80 -24.26 -23.13 28.30
CA ASP A 80 -25.62 -23.11 27.80
C ASP A 80 -26.56 -22.49 28.85
N SER A 81 -27.40 -21.54 28.43
CA SER A 81 -28.45 -20.99 29.28
C SER A 81 -29.71 -21.85 29.17
N PRO A 82 -30.20 -22.47 30.27
CA PRO A 82 -31.42 -23.28 30.25
C PRO A 82 -32.65 -22.49 29.80
N GLU A 83 -32.72 -21.21 30.19
CA GLU A 83 -33.79 -20.30 29.78
C GLU A 83 -33.77 -20.08 28.26
N ILE A 84 -32.59 -19.81 27.70
CA ILE A 84 -32.45 -19.63 26.25
C ILE A 84 -32.78 -20.94 25.54
N ASN A 85 -32.26 -22.07 26.01
CA ASN A 85 -32.53 -23.38 25.41
C ASN A 85 -34.03 -23.70 25.38
N ALA A 86 -34.77 -23.40 26.46
CA ALA A 86 -36.23 -23.59 26.50
C ALA A 86 -36.96 -22.74 25.44
N MET A 87 -36.47 -21.53 25.12
CA MET A 87 -37.05 -20.69 24.07
C MET A 87 -36.84 -21.24 22.65
N PHE A 88 -35.78 -22.03 22.42
CA PHE A 88 -35.45 -22.58 21.10
C PHE A 88 -35.89 -24.04 20.92
N TYR A 89 -35.82 -24.86 21.96
CA TYR A 89 -36.04 -26.31 21.91
C TYR A 89 -37.28 -26.78 22.69
N GLY A 90 -37.86 -25.93 23.54
CA GLY A 90 -38.94 -26.30 24.46
C GLY A 90 -38.42 -26.79 25.82
N GLU A 91 -39.31 -27.03 26.77
CA GLU A 91 -38.97 -27.70 28.03
C GLU A 91 -38.83 -29.20 27.75
N ASP A 92 -37.65 -29.78 27.98
CA ASP A 92 -37.46 -31.24 27.93
C ASP A 92 -38.42 -31.87 28.96
N GLU A 93 -39.33 -32.70 28.47
CA GLU A 93 -40.45 -33.32 29.21
C GLU A 93 -40.01 -34.36 30.26
#